data_AF-A0A841M2E6-F1
#
_entry.id   AF-A0A841M2E6-F1
#
_cell.length_a   1.000
_cell.length_b   1.000
_cell.length_c   1.000
_cell.angle_alpha   90.00
_cell.angle_beta   90.00
_cell.angle_gamma   90.00
#
_symmetry.space_group_name_H-M   'P 1'
#
loop_
_entity.id
_entity.type
_entity.pdbx_description
1 polymer ?
#
loop_
_entity_poly.entity_id
_entity_poly.type
_entity_poly.pdbx_seq_one_letter_code
_entity_poly.pdbx_strand_id
1 'polypeptide(L)'
;MLRLLYACLLGLIGAAIIHILIVLLVPTYSDQNAWSQISKLGEPHQFHDLANRQNLTASSDPYFIEAVCRFELDEQAVHIHAEGLLPFWSVSIYNRQGDNLLNFNDTIAADGDLDLIISPLSLGPALKASLAEAQSHSVLVEQDINEGMITLRALVPDASWQELGKQMLSGAKCRPLI
;
A
#
# COMPACT_ATOMS: atom_id res chain seq x y z
N MET A 1 -34.35 18.55 43.55
CA MET A 1 -32.89 18.41 43.33
C MET A 1 -32.49 16.97 42.99
N LEU A 2 -32.92 15.96 43.77
CA LEU A 2 -32.58 14.55 43.51
C LEU A 2 -32.94 14.04 42.10
N ARG A 3 -34.11 14.44 41.55
CA ARG A 3 -34.53 14.07 40.19
C ARG A 3 -33.60 14.61 39.09
N LEU A 4 -33.06 15.83 39.26
CA LEU A 4 -32.09 16.40 38.33
C LEU A 4 -30.77 15.64 38.38
N LEU A 5 -30.34 15.28 39.59
CA LEU A 5 -29.12 14.50 39.82
C LEU A 5 -29.22 13.11 39.19
N TYR A 6 -30.37 12.44 39.34
CA TYR A 6 -30.67 11.18 38.64
C TYR A 6 -30.67 11.32 37.12
N ALA A 7 -31.29 12.38 36.58
CA ALA A 7 -31.33 12.62 35.15
C ALA A 7 -29.91 12.85 34.57
N CYS A 8 -29.07 13.62 35.25
CA CYS A 8 -27.68 13.85 34.85
C CYS A 8 -26.86 12.55 34.90
N LEU A 9 -27.02 11.76 35.96
CA LEU A 9 -26.27 10.51 36.13
C LEU A 9 -26.66 9.47 35.07
N LEU A 10 -27.96 9.36 34.76
CA LEU A 10 -28.45 8.51 33.68
C LEU A 10 -27.90 8.95 32.31
N GLY A 11 -27.89 10.26 32.05
CA GLY A 11 -27.33 10.81 30.82
C GLY A 11 -25.84 10.53 30.67
N LEU A 12 -25.07 10.66 31.75
CA LEU A 12 -23.63 10.43 31.75
C LEU A 12 -23.29 8.94 31.54
N ILE A 13 -24.04 8.04 32.18
CA ILE A 13 -23.90 6.59 31.95
C ILE A 13 -24.27 6.26 30.50
N GLY A 14 -25.38 6.80 29.97
CA GLY A 14 -25.78 6.58 28.59
C GLY A 14 -24.73 7.06 27.59
N ALA A 15 -24.16 8.26 27.80
CA ALA A 15 -23.09 8.80 26.98
C ALA A 15 -21.83 7.92 27.01
N ALA A 16 -21.44 7.43 28.20
CA ALA A 16 -20.30 6.53 28.35
C ALA A 16 -20.51 5.20 27.60
N ILE A 17 -21.71 4.62 27.70
CA ILE A 17 -22.06 3.38 26.98
C ILE A 17 -21.98 3.60 25.46
N ILE A 18 -22.61 4.65 24.94
CA ILE A 18 -22.58 4.97 23.50
C ILE A 18 -21.15 5.21 23.03
N HIS A 19 -20.34 5.94 23.82
CA HIS A 19 -18.94 6.19 23.49
C HIS A 19 -18.13 4.89 23.38
N ILE A 20 -18.26 4.00 24.38
CA ILE A 20 -17.58 2.69 24.37
C ILE A 20 -18.03 1.87 23.15
N LEU A 21 -19.34 1.81 22.87
CA LEU A 21 -19.86 1.09 21.71
C LEU A 21 -19.29 1.64 20.40
N ILE A 22 -19.27 2.97 20.22
CA ILE A 22 -18.72 3.59 19.00
C ILE A 22 -17.24 3.24 18.86
N VAL A 23 -16.43 3.41 19.91
CA VAL A 23 -14.99 3.08 19.89
C VAL A 23 -14.76 1.60 19.52
N LEU A 24 -15.59 0.70 20.03
CA LEU A 24 -15.50 -0.73 19.71
C LEU A 24 -16.01 -1.08 18.30
N LEU A 25 -16.88 -0.25 17.69
CA LEU A 25 -17.33 -0.42 16.31
C LEU A 25 -16.38 0.20 15.27
N VAL A 26 -15.48 1.11 15.67
CA VAL A 26 -14.49 1.72 14.76
C VAL A 26 -13.71 0.67 13.95
N PRO A 27 -13.16 -0.41 14.53
CA PRO A 27 -12.42 -1.43 13.77
C PRO A 27 -13.27 -2.09 12.67
N THR A 28 -14.53 -2.42 12.96
CA THR A 28 -15.41 -3.11 12.01
C THR A 28 -15.81 -2.23 10.83
N TYR A 29 -15.97 -0.92 11.05
CA TYR A 29 -16.20 0.03 9.95
C TYR A 29 -14.91 0.37 9.21
N SER A 30 -13.75 0.22 9.87
CA SER A 30 -12.44 0.31 9.23
C SER A 30 -12.20 -0.83 8.24
N ASP A 31 -12.83 -2.00 8.38
CA ASP A 31 -12.70 -3.12 7.43
C ASP A 31 -13.35 -2.87 6.05
N GLN A 32 -14.07 -1.76 5.86
CA GLN A 32 -14.32 -1.18 4.52
C GLN A 32 -13.09 -0.41 4.00
N ASN A 33 -11.89 -0.81 4.42
CA ASN A 33 -10.61 -0.21 4.07
C ASN A 33 -10.29 -0.40 2.59
N ALA A 34 -9.27 0.34 2.15
CA ALA A 34 -8.65 0.20 0.83
C ALA A 34 -8.41 -1.27 0.45
N TRP A 35 -8.03 -2.13 1.41
CA TRP A 35 -7.80 -3.56 1.17
C TRP A 35 -9.03 -4.31 0.65
N SER A 36 -10.19 -4.17 1.30
CA SER A 36 -11.44 -4.81 0.87
C SER A 36 -11.86 -4.40 -0.56
N GLN A 37 -11.46 -3.20 -0.97
CA GLN A 37 -11.74 -2.69 -2.31
C GLN A 37 -10.72 -3.19 -3.34
N ILE A 38 -9.43 -3.19 -2.97
CA ILE A 38 -8.31 -3.63 -3.82
C ILE A 38 -8.33 -5.14 -4.02
N SER A 39 -8.70 -5.92 -3.00
CA SER A 39 -8.84 -7.39 -3.12
C SER A 39 -9.90 -7.83 -4.14
N LYS A 40 -10.81 -6.94 -4.55
CA LYS A 40 -11.78 -7.20 -5.63
C LYS A 40 -11.23 -6.94 -7.03
N LEU A 41 -10.01 -6.41 -7.16
CA LEU A 41 -9.42 -6.06 -8.45
C LEU A 41 -8.90 -7.27 -9.23
N GLY A 42 -8.51 -8.34 -8.53
CA GLY A 42 -8.01 -9.54 -9.16
C GLY A 42 -7.10 -10.37 -8.25
N GLU A 43 -6.33 -11.24 -8.91
CA GLU A 43 -5.37 -12.16 -8.30
C GLU A 43 -4.16 -11.41 -7.72
N PRO A 44 -3.52 -11.93 -6.66
CA PRO A 44 -2.27 -11.37 -6.16
C PRO A 44 -1.13 -11.51 -7.19
N HIS A 45 -0.05 -10.75 -6.99
CA HIS A 45 1.15 -10.72 -7.83
C HIS A 45 0.90 -10.18 -9.25
N GLN A 46 -0.05 -9.25 -9.36
CA GLN A 46 -0.29 -8.49 -10.59
C GLN A 46 -0.64 -7.03 -10.27
N PHE A 47 -0.09 -6.10 -11.05
CA PHE A 47 -0.50 -4.71 -10.98
C PHE A 47 -1.84 -4.50 -11.68
N HIS A 48 -2.74 -3.79 -10.99
CA HIS A 48 -4.03 -3.36 -11.48
C HIS A 48 -4.10 -1.83 -11.48
N ASP A 49 -4.45 -1.25 -12.63
CA ASP A 49 -4.62 0.19 -12.81
C ASP A 49 -5.86 0.71 -12.05
N LEU A 50 -5.68 1.80 -11.31
CA LEU A 50 -6.71 2.49 -10.54
C LEU A 50 -7.28 3.72 -11.28
N ALA A 51 -6.66 4.20 -12.37
CA ALA A 51 -6.98 5.45 -13.04
C ALA A 51 -8.44 5.56 -13.52
N ASN A 52 -9.11 4.43 -13.77
CA ASN A 52 -10.48 4.41 -14.29
C ASN A 52 -11.55 4.04 -13.24
N ARG A 53 -11.18 4.00 -11.95
CA ARG A 53 -12.02 3.44 -10.88
C ARG A 53 -12.33 4.50 -9.82
N GLN A 54 -13.31 5.36 -10.14
CA GLN A 54 -13.77 6.50 -9.29
C GLN A 54 -14.18 6.12 -7.85
N ASN A 55 -14.45 4.84 -7.57
CA ASN A 55 -14.92 4.37 -6.26
C ASN A 55 -13.82 3.73 -5.42
N LEU A 56 -12.63 3.49 -5.97
CA LEU A 56 -11.51 2.96 -5.20
C LEU A 56 -10.78 4.12 -4.53
N THR A 57 -10.06 3.83 -3.46
CA THR A 57 -9.17 4.77 -2.74
C THR A 57 -7.97 5.22 -3.60
N ALA A 58 -8.18 5.45 -4.90
CA ALA A 58 -7.27 6.18 -5.75
C ALA A 58 -7.15 7.59 -5.19
N SER A 59 -5.92 8.12 -5.12
CA SER A 59 -5.74 9.51 -4.74
C SER A 59 -6.62 10.41 -5.63
N SER A 60 -7.30 11.38 -5.02
CA SER A 60 -8.10 12.37 -5.74
C SER A 60 -7.24 13.38 -6.52
N ASP A 61 -5.92 13.15 -6.60
CA ASP A 61 -4.98 14.04 -7.26
C ASP A 61 -4.96 13.79 -8.77
N PRO A 62 -5.40 14.75 -9.60
CA PRO A 62 -5.45 14.58 -11.05
C PRO A 62 -4.07 14.45 -11.71
N TYR A 63 -2.99 14.80 -10.99
CA TYR A 63 -1.63 14.69 -11.49
C TYR A 63 -1.01 13.33 -11.22
N PHE A 64 -1.67 12.43 -10.48
CA PHE A 64 -1.16 11.09 -10.26
C PHE A 64 -2.04 10.05 -10.94
N ILE A 65 -1.37 9.11 -11.59
CA ILE A 65 -1.97 7.84 -11.97
C ILE A 65 -1.39 6.75 -11.08
N GLU A 66 -2.19 5.73 -10.78
CA GLU A 66 -1.87 4.78 -9.74
C GLU A 66 -2.16 3.35 -10.19
N ALA A 67 -1.27 2.44 -9.83
CA ALA A 67 -1.49 1.01 -9.94
C ALA A 67 -1.26 0.36 -8.59
N VAL A 68 -1.96 -0.73 -8.33
CA VAL A 68 -1.84 -1.49 -7.09
C VAL A 68 -1.53 -2.94 -7.38
N CYS A 69 -0.63 -3.53 -6.62
CA CYS A 69 -0.43 -4.97 -6.59
C CYS A 69 -0.64 -5.50 -5.16
N ARG A 70 -1.40 -6.58 -5.03
CA ARG A 70 -1.52 -7.33 -3.77
C ARG A 70 -0.52 -8.47 -3.80
N PHE A 71 0.12 -8.79 -2.69
CA PHE A 71 1.17 -9.80 -2.64
C PHE A 71 1.11 -10.63 -1.35
N GLU A 72 1.75 -11.80 -1.38
CA GLU A 72 1.88 -12.73 -0.25
C GLU A 72 3.37 -12.93 0.06
N LEU A 73 3.73 -12.87 1.35
CA LEU A 73 5.10 -12.90 1.89
C LEU A 73 5.39 -14.07 2.83
N ASP A 74 4.48 -15.04 2.95
CA ASP A 74 4.57 -16.11 3.96
C ASP A 74 5.89 -16.90 3.86
N GLU A 75 6.11 -17.60 2.74
CA GLU A 75 7.30 -18.41 2.50
C GLU A 75 8.17 -17.90 1.34
N GLN A 76 7.88 -16.69 0.85
CA GLN A 76 8.54 -16.14 -0.35
C GLN A 76 8.76 -14.64 -0.22
N ALA A 77 9.76 -14.13 -0.96
CA ALA A 77 9.92 -12.70 -1.17
C ALA A 77 9.18 -12.27 -2.45
N VAL A 78 9.00 -10.97 -2.62
CA VAL A 78 8.32 -10.39 -3.77
C VAL A 78 9.20 -9.33 -4.39
N HIS A 79 9.46 -9.46 -5.68
CA HIS A 79 10.17 -8.47 -6.48
C HIS A 79 9.18 -7.53 -7.16
N ILE A 80 9.38 -6.25 -6.92
CA ILE A 80 8.65 -5.16 -7.55
C ILE A 80 9.61 -4.40 -8.44
N HIS A 81 9.29 -4.37 -9.73
CA HIS A 81 10.12 -3.74 -10.74
C HIS A 81 9.27 -2.86 -11.65
N ALA A 82 9.69 -1.63 -11.92
CA ALA A 82 9.09 -0.81 -12.96
C ALA A 82 10.14 0.12 -13.59
N GLU A 83 10.20 0.10 -14.91
CA GLU A 83 11.09 0.96 -15.70
C GLU A 83 10.31 2.17 -16.19
N GLY A 84 10.93 3.34 -16.15
CA GLY A 84 10.31 4.54 -16.70
C GLY A 84 10.91 5.83 -16.17
N LEU A 85 11.32 6.70 -17.09
CA LEU A 85 11.80 8.03 -16.77
C LEU A 85 10.61 8.99 -16.60
N LEU A 86 10.09 9.07 -15.37
CA LEU A 86 9.08 10.05 -14.99
C LEU A 86 9.69 11.19 -14.16
N PRO A 87 9.02 12.35 -14.08
CA PRO A 87 9.50 13.44 -13.23
C PRO A 87 9.48 13.09 -11.74
N PHE A 88 8.60 12.16 -11.36
CA PHE A 88 8.49 11.63 -10.01
C PHE A 88 7.64 10.35 -10.03
N TRP A 89 8.02 9.38 -9.21
CA TRP A 89 7.17 8.26 -8.84
C TRP A 89 7.32 7.98 -7.35
N SER A 90 6.31 7.36 -6.76
CA SER A 90 6.37 6.89 -5.40
C SER A 90 5.71 5.54 -5.24
N VAL A 91 6.19 4.82 -4.23
CA VAL A 91 5.74 3.49 -3.88
C VAL A 91 5.42 3.46 -2.41
N SER A 92 4.26 2.92 -2.07
CA SER A 92 3.78 2.80 -0.70
C SER A 92 3.41 1.36 -0.40
N ILE A 93 3.98 0.80 0.67
CA ILE A 93 3.71 -0.56 1.12
C ILE A 93 2.69 -0.49 2.25
N TYR A 94 1.65 -1.32 2.16
CA TYR A 94 0.60 -1.41 3.16
C TYR A 94 0.43 -2.85 3.66
N ASN A 95 0.10 -3.00 4.94
CA ASN A 95 -0.33 -4.28 5.49
C ASN A 95 -1.80 -4.58 5.11
N ARG A 96 -2.27 -5.76 5.51
CA ARG A 96 -3.66 -6.20 5.35
C ARG A 96 -4.69 -5.26 5.99
N GLN A 97 -4.33 -4.62 7.10
CA GLN A 97 -5.17 -3.67 7.83
C GLN A 97 -5.32 -2.33 7.08
N GLY A 98 -4.45 -2.06 6.09
CA GLY A 98 -4.40 -0.81 5.35
C GLY A 98 -3.47 0.22 5.97
N ASP A 99 -2.67 -0.15 6.96
CA ASP A 99 -1.64 0.72 7.54
C ASP A 99 -0.47 0.84 6.57
N ASN A 100 0.02 2.07 6.39
CA ASN A 100 1.21 2.33 5.61
C ASN A 100 2.46 1.95 6.41
N LEU A 101 3.24 1.00 5.88
CA LEU A 101 4.45 0.48 6.53
C LEU A 101 5.67 1.29 6.13
N LEU A 102 5.84 1.53 4.82
CA LEU A 102 6.97 2.24 4.25
C LEU A 102 6.59 2.94 2.95
N ASN A 103 7.33 4.01 2.65
CA ASN A 103 7.21 4.76 1.40
C ASN A 103 8.58 4.97 0.79
N PHE A 104 8.62 4.89 -0.53
CA PHE A 104 9.79 5.11 -1.36
C PHE A 104 9.42 6.01 -2.53
N ASN A 105 10.43 6.60 -3.16
CA ASN A 105 10.27 7.42 -4.35
C ASN A 105 11.52 7.30 -5.24
N ASP A 106 11.49 8.01 -6.36
CA ASP A 106 12.57 8.10 -7.33
C ASP A 106 13.96 8.44 -6.74
N THR A 107 14.05 9.12 -5.60
CA THR A 107 15.35 9.45 -4.99
C THR A 107 16.11 8.26 -4.37
N ILE A 108 15.43 7.14 -4.13
CA ILE A 108 16.09 5.91 -3.63
C ILE A 108 16.59 5.00 -4.78
N ALA A 109 16.18 5.28 -6.01
CA ALA A 109 16.57 4.50 -7.17
C ALA A 109 17.92 4.96 -7.72
N ALA A 110 18.77 4.00 -8.10
CA ALA A 110 20.08 4.30 -8.68
C ALA A 110 19.96 4.95 -10.08
N ASP A 111 19.08 4.40 -10.93
CA ASP A 111 18.89 4.84 -12.32
C ASP A 111 17.50 5.47 -12.57
N GLY A 112 16.77 5.80 -11.50
CA GLY A 112 15.40 6.29 -11.57
C GLY A 112 14.35 5.19 -11.81
N ASP A 113 14.77 3.93 -11.97
CA ASP A 113 13.88 2.77 -12.06
C ASP A 113 13.48 2.27 -10.67
N LEU A 114 12.23 1.80 -10.54
CA LEU A 114 11.78 1.13 -9.33
C LEU A 114 12.32 -0.30 -9.32
N ASP A 115 13.21 -0.60 -8.37
CA ASP A 115 13.69 -1.96 -8.12
C ASP A 115 13.70 -2.26 -6.61
N LEU A 116 12.69 -3.00 -6.15
CA LEU A 116 12.40 -3.26 -4.75
C LEU A 116 12.15 -4.74 -4.50
N ILE A 117 12.77 -5.29 -3.46
CA ILE A 117 12.48 -6.64 -2.98
C ILE A 117 11.88 -6.53 -1.58
N ILE A 118 10.67 -7.06 -1.43
CA ILE A 118 10.00 -7.16 -0.13
C ILE A 118 10.15 -8.60 0.35
N SER A 119 10.67 -8.78 1.56
CA SER A 119 10.99 -10.09 2.13
C SER A 119 10.37 -10.27 3.51
N PRO A 120 9.94 -11.48 3.88
CA PRO A 120 9.75 -11.81 5.28
C PRO A 120 11.08 -11.74 6.03
N LEU A 121 11.03 -11.49 7.34
CA LEU A 121 12.21 -11.43 8.22
C LEU A 121 13.08 -12.70 8.18
N SER A 122 12.46 -13.85 7.91
CA SER A 122 13.14 -15.16 7.83
C SER A 122 14.09 -15.28 6.63
N LEU A 123 13.74 -14.69 5.48
CA LEU A 123 14.51 -14.77 4.24
C LEU A 123 15.52 -13.62 4.07
N GLY A 124 15.38 -12.55 4.86
CA GLY A 124 16.18 -11.34 4.75
C GLY A 124 17.70 -11.55 4.70
N PRO A 125 18.31 -12.32 5.64
CA PRO A 125 19.76 -12.57 5.62
C PRO A 125 20.25 -13.27 4.35
N ALA A 126 19.50 -14.26 3.84
CA ALA A 126 19.86 -14.99 2.63
C ALA A 126 19.79 -14.08 1.40
N LEU A 127 18.72 -13.28 1.28
CA LEU A 127 18.57 -12.33 0.18
C LEU A 127 19.64 -11.23 0.21
N LYS A 128 20.01 -10.71 1.38
CA LYS A 128 21.12 -9.74 1.50
C LYS A 128 22.42 -10.30 0.92
N ALA A 129 22.74 -11.55 1.25
CA ALA A 129 23.93 -12.21 0.72
C ALA A 129 23.84 -12.37 -0.81
N SER A 130 22.72 -12.88 -1.33
CA SER A 130 22.52 -13.07 -2.77
C SER A 130 22.57 -11.76 -3.56
N LEU A 131 21.98 -10.68 -3.05
CA LEU A 131 22.02 -9.36 -3.69
C LEU A 131 23.43 -8.77 -3.74
N ALA A 132 24.20 -8.95 -2.66
CA ALA A 132 25.61 -8.53 -2.63
C ALA A 132 26.47 -9.32 -3.63
N GLU A 133 26.27 -10.63 -3.73
CA GLU A 133 26.96 -11.50 -4.70
C GLU A 133 26.61 -11.16 -6.15
N ALA A 134 25.33 -10.88 -6.42
CA ALA A 134 24.83 -10.49 -7.73
C ALA A 134 25.19 -9.05 -8.13
N GLN A 135 25.79 -8.26 -7.21
CA GLN A 135 25.98 -6.81 -7.37
C GLN A 135 24.67 -6.11 -7.76
N SER A 136 23.56 -6.58 -7.20
CA SER A 136 22.25 -6.00 -7.46
C SER A 136 22.07 -4.70 -6.69
N HIS A 137 21.44 -3.73 -7.32
CA HIS A 137 21.07 -2.44 -6.72
C HIS A 137 19.63 -2.43 -6.18
N SER A 138 18.95 -3.58 -6.17
CA SER A 138 17.59 -3.69 -5.63
C SER A 138 17.55 -3.31 -4.15
N VAL A 139 16.57 -2.50 -3.77
CA VAL A 139 16.37 -2.12 -2.37
C VAL A 139 15.65 -3.25 -1.66
N LEU A 140 16.32 -3.87 -0.68
CA LEU A 140 15.71 -4.92 0.14
C LEU A 140 14.98 -4.32 1.34
N VAL A 141 13.72 -4.72 1.49
CA VAL A 141 12.83 -4.29 2.56
C VAL A 141 12.30 -5.52 3.28
N GLU A 142 12.64 -5.66 4.56
CA GLU A 142 12.16 -6.74 5.41
C GLU A 142 10.86 -6.32 6.11
N GLN A 143 9.85 -7.18 6.10
CA GLN A 143 8.54 -6.95 6.71
C GLN A 143 8.12 -8.13 7.59
N ASP A 144 7.37 -7.83 8.66
CA ASP A 144 6.78 -8.82 9.56
C ASP A 144 5.26 -8.93 9.28
N ILE A 145 4.92 -9.30 8.05
CA ILE A 145 3.54 -9.48 7.57
C ILE A 145 3.46 -10.69 6.64
N ASN A 146 2.29 -11.33 6.56
CA ASN A 146 2.07 -12.48 5.68
C ASN A 146 1.52 -12.08 4.30
N GLU A 147 0.76 -10.99 4.24
CA GLU A 147 0.20 -10.44 3.01
C GLU A 147 0.14 -8.92 3.09
N GLY A 148 0.27 -8.29 1.94
CA GLY A 148 0.31 -6.84 1.83
C GLY A 148 -0.10 -6.38 0.45
N MET A 149 -0.08 -5.06 0.27
CA MET A 149 -0.31 -4.44 -1.01
C MET A 149 0.68 -3.31 -1.21
N ILE A 150 0.99 -3.06 -2.46
CA ILE A 150 1.86 -1.98 -2.87
C ILE A 150 1.12 -1.09 -3.85
N THR A 151 1.16 0.22 -3.59
CA THR A 151 0.62 1.23 -4.50
C THR A 151 1.78 1.92 -5.17
N LEU A 152 1.83 1.84 -6.49
CA LEU A 152 2.75 2.58 -7.35
C LEU A 152 2.02 3.81 -7.90
N ARG A 153 2.58 4.98 -7.66
CA ARG A 153 2.05 6.27 -8.11
C ARG A 153 3.05 6.92 -9.05
N ALA A 154 2.58 7.38 -10.19
CA ALA A 154 3.37 8.05 -11.21
C ALA A 154 2.86 9.49 -11.37
N LEU A 155 3.76 10.48 -11.31
CA LEU A 155 3.43 11.88 -11.53
C LEU A 155 3.30 12.17 -13.03
N VAL A 156 2.20 12.82 -13.38
CA VAL A 156 1.81 13.20 -14.72
C VAL A 156 1.40 14.68 -14.72
N PRO A 157 2.38 15.61 -14.80
CA PRO A 157 2.13 17.04 -14.60
C PRO A 157 1.15 17.64 -15.64
N ASP A 158 1.19 17.11 -16.86
CA ASP A 158 0.34 17.54 -17.97
C ASP A 158 0.09 16.39 -18.96
N ALA A 159 -0.74 16.64 -19.98
CA ALA A 159 -1.17 15.63 -20.93
C ALA A 159 -0.03 14.97 -21.72
N SER A 160 1.13 15.63 -21.89
CA SER A 160 2.28 15.06 -22.61
C SER A 160 2.93 13.89 -21.88
N TRP A 161 2.78 13.82 -20.55
CA TRP A 161 3.33 12.76 -19.70
C TRP A 161 2.40 11.56 -19.54
N GLN A 162 1.14 11.66 -19.94
CA GLN A 162 0.11 10.63 -19.70
C GLN A 162 0.49 9.27 -20.28
N GLU A 163 1.04 9.25 -21.50
CA GLU A 163 1.41 7.99 -22.15
C GLU A 163 2.66 7.36 -21.51
N LEU A 164 3.65 8.17 -21.14
CA LEU A 164 4.83 7.69 -20.41
C LEU A 164 4.45 7.10 -19.05
N GLY A 165 3.57 7.78 -18.30
CA GLY A 165 3.08 7.28 -17.03
C GLY A 165 2.35 5.94 -17.17
N LYS A 166 1.43 5.82 -18.13
CA LYS A 166 0.71 4.56 -18.38
C LYS A 166 1.65 3.44 -18.81
N GLN A 167 2.67 3.75 -19.60
CA GLN A 167 3.69 2.77 -19.99
C GLN A 167 4.46 2.24 -18.78
N MET A 168 4.89 3.12 -17.87
CA MET A 168 5.54 2.68 -16.62
C MET A 168 4.61 1.78 -15.79
N LEU A 169 3.36 2.21 -15.56
CA LEU A 169 2.41 1.43 -14.74
C LEU A 169 2.05 0.07 -15.37
N SER A 170 1.86 0.02 -16.69
CA SER A 170 1.57 -1.24 -17.41
C SER A 170 2.79 -2.14 -17.57
N GLY A 171 3.99 -1.56 -17.60
CA GLY A 171 5.27 -2.26 -17.60
C GLY A 171 5.61 -2.88 -16.25
N ALA A 172 5.14 -2.26 -15.16
CA ALA A 172 5.42 -2.67 -13.79
C ALA A 172 5.14 -4.17 -13.54
N LYS A 173 6.06 -4.82 -12.83
CA LYS A 173 6.02 -6.24 -12.46
C LYS A 173 6.00 -6.37 -10.95
N CYS A 174 5.13 -7.25 -10.49
CA CYS A 174 5.00 -7.65 -9.11
C CYS A 174 5.06 -9.17 -9.11
N ARG A 175 6.18 -9.77 -8.71
CA ARG A 175 6.41 -11.21 -8.90
C ARG A 175 6.98 -11.85 -7.64
N PRO A 176 6.51 -13.04 -7.27
CA PRO A 176 7.18 -13.80 -6.23
C PRO A 176 8.59 -14.20 -6.66
N LEU A 177 9.53 -14.11 -5.72
CA LEU A 177 10.88 -14.65 -5.80
C LEU A 177 10.85 -16.01 -5.09
N ILE A 178 10.99 -17.07 -5.89
CA ILE A 178 11.05 -18.47 -5.44
C ILE A 178 12.46 -18.78 -4.97
#